data_AF-X0Z637-F1
#
_entry.id   AF-X0Z637-F1
#
_cell.length_a   1.000
_cell.length_b   1.000
_cell.length_c   1.000
_cell.angle_alpha   90.00
_cell.angle_beta   90.00
_cell.angle_gamma   90.00
#
_symmetry.space_group_name_H-M   'P 1'
#
loop_
_entity.id
_entity.type
_entity.pdbx_description
1 polymer ?
#
loop_
_entity_poly.entity_id
_entity_poly.type
_entity_poly.pdbx_seq_one_letter_code
_entity_poly.pdbx_strand_id
1 'polypeptide(L)'
;RATRIARQMVTQWGMSERLGPRTFGRKEELVFLGREIAEQRNYSEKVAEQIDEEVRRIIDHAYQTAKKVLTENRAKLDQVVRVVLEEETIEGEDLNKLLESPPGEEPVAEEAAAPAPQQPEEPQPEPEAAPEQPVPKVGKPGLAWETQTHAPADPDES
;
A
#
# COMPACT_ATOMS: atom_id res chain seq x y z
N ARG A 1 -6.88 -8.33 -17.68
CA ARG A 1 -5.72 -8.20 -16.75
C ARG A 1 -5.02 -9.54 -16.50
N ALA A 2 -5.73 -10.61 -16.15
CA ALA A 2 -5.16 -11.93 -15.84
C ALA A 2 -4.24 -12.50 -16.94
N THR A 3 -4.66 -12.46 -18.21
CA THR A 3 -3.87 -12.97 -19.35
C THR A 3 -2.49 -12.32 -19.47
N ARG A 4 -2.38 -11.02 -19.18
CA ARG A 4 -1.09 -10.31 -19.20
C ARG A 4 -0.16 -10.84 -18.13
N ILE A 5 -0.67 -11.03 -16.91
CA ILE A 5 0.09 -11.56 -15.78
C ILE A 5 0.53 -13.00 -16.08
N ALA A 6 -0.38 -13.85 -16.54
CA ALA A 6 -0.08 -15.23 -16.91
C ALA A 6 0.99 -15.31 -18.01
N ARG A 7 0.92 -14.43 -19.03
CA ARG A 7 1.97 -14.35 -20.05
C ARG A 7 3.32 -13.96 -19.44
N GLN A 8 3.37 -12.98 -18.53
CA GLN A 8 4.61 -12.61 -17.82
C GLN A 8 5.14 -13.74 -16.92
N MET A 9 4.27 -14.50 -16.26
CA MET A 9 4.66 -15.67 -15.47
C MET A 9 5.43 -16.67 -16.33
N VAL A 10 4.92 -16.97 -17.51
CA VAL A 10 5.53 -17.94 -18.43
C VAL A 10 6.77 -17.37 -19.11
N THR A 11 6.72 -16.13 -19.61
CA THR A 11 7.79 -15.58 -20.45
C THR A 11 8.87 -14.84 -19.68
N GLN A 12 8.56 -14.15 -18.57
CA GLN A 12 9.52 -13.32 -17.85
C GLN A 12 10.01 -13.98 -16.56
N TRP A 13 9.15 -14.74 -15.88
CA TRP A 13 9.48 -15.34 -14.58
C TRP A 13 9.84 -16.83 -14.68
N GLY A 14 9.65 -17.46 -15.83
CA GLY A 14 9.97 -18.88 -16.02
C GLY A 14 9.09 -19.82 -15.19
N MET A 15 7.86 -19.41 -14.89
CA MET A 15 6.88 -20.18 -14.10
C MET A 15 6.08 -21.18 -14.96
N SER A 16 6.74 -21.86 -15.89
CA SER A 16 6.17 -22.96 -16.66
C SER A 16 7.01 -24.21 -16.49
N GLU A 17 6.36 -25.34 -16.17
CA GLU A 17 7.01 -26.64 -16.05
C GLU A 17 7.48 -27.17 -17.40
N ARG A 18 6.76 -26.85 -18.48
CA ARG A 18 7.06 -27.33 -19.83
C ARG A 18 8.20 -26.57 -20.49
N LEU A 19 8.25 -25.25 -20.30
CA LEU A 19 9.29 -24.38 -20.88
C LEU A 19 10.50 -24.21 -19.96
N GLY A 20 10.36 -24.58 -18.68
CA GLY A 20 11.39 -24.46 -17.66
C GLY A 20 11.62 -23.01 -17.22
N PRO A 21 12.63 -22.78 -16.36
CA PRO A 21 12.95 -21.47 -15.79
C PRO A 21 13.72 -20.56 -16.78
N ARG A 22 13.23 -20.46 -18.02
CA ARG A 22 13.83 -19.65 -19.08
C ARG A 22 12.97 -18.44 -19.38
N THR A 23 13.64 -17.31 -19.63
CA THR A 23 12.98 -16.08 -20.06
C THR A 23 12.88 -16.00 -21.59
N PHE A 24 11.71 -15.62 -22.09
CA PHE A 24 11.36 -15.48 -23.49
C PHE A 24 10.92 -14.05 -23.78
N GLY A 25 11.40 -13.47 -24.89
CA GLY A 25 11.16 -12.07 -25.23
C GLY A 25 12.03 -11.15 -24.39
N ARG A 26 12.93 -10.41 -25.04
CA ARG A 26 13.74 -9.40 -24.36
C ARG A 26 13.05 -8.07 -24.59
N LYS A 27 12.52 -7.46 -23.53
CA LYS A 27 12.06 -6.08 -23.58
C LYS A 27 13.30 -5.21 -23.42
N GLU A 28 14.01 -4.95 -24.51
CA GLU A 28 15.07 -3.95 -24.49
C GLU A 28 14.40 -2.58 -24.33
N GLU A 29 14.39 -2.10 -23.09
CA GLU A 29 13.92 -0.77 -22.75
C GLU A 29 14.97 0.24 -23.24
N LEU A 30 14.97 0.50 -24.55
CA LEU A 30 15.77 1.56 -25.13
C LEU A 30 15.09 2.90 -24.80
N VAL A 31 15.41 3.44 -23.63
CA VAL A 31 14.88 4.72 -23.09
C VAL A 31 15.27 5.94 -23.96
N PHE A 32 15.92 5.77 -25.11
CA PHE A 32 16.74 6.83 -25.69
C PHE A 32 16.29 7.48 -27.00
N LEU A 33 15.18 7.09 -27.65
CA LEU A 33 14.86 7.71 -28.96
C LEU A 33 13.38 7.82 -29.37
N GLY A 34 12.43 7.84 -28.43
CA GLY A 34 11.04 8.22 -28.74
C GLY A 34 10.35 7.38 -29.83
N ARG A 35 10.87 6.18 -30.12
CA ARG A 35 10.29 5.21 -31.04
C ARG A 35 9.85 3.99 -30.26
N GLU A 36 8.66 3.53 -30.61
CA GLU A 36 7.97 2.37 -30.05
C GLU A 36 8.94 1.21 -29.82
N ILE A 37 8.95 0.73 -28.57
CA ILE A 37 9.67 -0.46 -28.15
C ILE A 37 9.08 -1.63 -28.95
N ALA A 38 9.72 -1.99 -30.05
CA ALA A 38 9.40 -3.21 -30.77
C ALA A 38 9.81 -4.39 -29.88
N GLU A 39 8.83 -5.05 -29.26
CA GLU A 39 9.07 -6.26 -28.49
C GLU A 39 9.56 -7.37 -29.43
N GLN A 40 10.88 -7.61 -29.47
CA GLN A 40 11.45 -8.68 -30.27
C GLN A 40 11.12 -10.05 -29.63
N ARG A 41 10.33 -10.83 -30.36
CA ARG A 41 10.05 -12.24 -30.05
C ARG A 41 11.30 -13.07 -30.35
N ASN A 42 12.09 -13.34 -29.32
CA ASN A 42 13.32 -14.15 -29.41
C ASN A 42 13.02 -15.66 -29.26
N TYR A 43 12.02 -16.19 -29.96
CA TYR A 43 11.63 -17.61 -29.90
C TYR A 43 10.88 -18.05 -31.16
N SER A 44 10.96 -19.34 -31.47
CA SER A 44 10.28 -19.94 -32.64
C SER A 44 8.77 -20.02 -32.46
N GLU A 45 8.00 -20.13 -33.56
CA GLU A 45 6.55 -20.36 -33.55
C GLU A 45 6.12 -21.53 -32.66
N LYS A 46 6.86 -22.65 -32.69
CA LYS A 46 6.61 -23.81 -31.82
C LYS A 46 6.68 -23.47 -30.32
N VAL A 47 7.57 -22.56 -29.94
CA VAL A 47 7.70 -22.10 -28.55
C VAL A 47 6.59 -21.09 -28.23
N ALA A 48 6.18 -20.27 -29.21
CA ALA A 48 5.05 -19.37 -29.05
C ALA A 48 3.74 -20.14 -28.76
N GLU A 49 3.50 -21.22 -29.50
CA GLU A 49 2.36 -22.13 -29.27
C GLU A 49 2.41 -22.74 -27.87
N GLN A 50 3.58 -23.21 -27.42
CA GLN A 50 3.76 -23.72 -26.06
C GLN A 50 3.51 -22.67 -24.98
N ILE A 51 3.92 -21.41 -25.20
CA ILE A 51 3.63 -20.31 -24.28
C ILE A 51 2.12 -20.10 -24.18
N ASP A 52 1.41 -20.06 -25.31
CA ASP A 52 -0.02 -19.81 -25.33
C ASP A 52 -0.81 -20.96 -24.67
N GLU A 53 -0.38 -22.21 -24.86
CA GLU A 53 -0.92 -23.39 -24.15
C GLU A 53 -0.76 -23.25 -22.62
N GLU A 54 0.42 -22.85 -22.15
CA GLU A 54 0.70 -22.71 -20.73
C GLU A 54 -0.07 -21.53 -20.11
N VAL A 55 -0.18 -20.41 -20.83
CA VAL A 55 -1.01 -19.27 -20.41
C VAL A 55 -2.46 -19.70 -20.26
N ARG A 56 -3.00 -20.48 -21.21
CA ARG A 56 -4.35 -21.01 -21.11
C ARG A 56 -4.51 -21.90 -19.88
N ARG A 57 -3.57 -22.83 -19.65
CA ARG A 57 -3.56 -23.72 -18.46
C ARG A 57 -3.65 -22.94 -17.16
N ILE A 58 -2.84 -21.88 -17.02
CA ILE A 58 -2.82 -21.03 -15.82
C ILE A 58 -4.17 -20.31 -15.63
N ILE A 59 -4.71 -19.74 -16.71
CA ILE A 59 -5.99 -19.01 -16.64
C ILE A 59 -7.13 -19.96 -16.28
N ASP A 60 -7.21 -21.12 -16.93
CA ASP A 60 -8.26 -22.11 -16.69
C ASP A 60 -8.17 -22.62 -15.24
N HIS A 61 -6.97 -22.91 -14.73
CA HIS A 61 -6.77 -23.32 -13.34
C HIS A 61 -7.19 -22.21 -12.35
N ALA A 62 -6.79 -20.97 -12.60
CA ALA A 62 -7.17 -19.83 -11.76
C ALA A 62 -8.68 -19.61 -11.77
N TYR A 63 -9.33 -19.75 -12.93
CA TYR A 63 -10.78 -19.63 -13.05
C TYR A 63 -11.50 -20.74 -12.28
N GLN A 64 -11.08 -22.00 -12.42
CA GLN A 64 -11.69 -23.10 -11.67
C GLN A 64 -11.49 -22.94 -10.17
N THR A 65 -10.30 -22.51 -9.74
CA THR A 65 -10.01 -22.24 -8.32
C THR A 65 -10.91 -21.14 -7.78
N ALA A 66 -11.01 -20.00 -8.50
CA ALA A 66 -11.88 -18.90 -8.11
C ALA A 66 -13.35 -19.35 -8.06
N LYS A 67 -13.82 -20.06 -9.08
CA LYS A 67 -15.18 -20.61 -9.12
C LYS A 67 -15.44 -21.51 -7.92
N LYS A 68 -14.53 -22.43 -7.62
CA LYS A 68 -14.64 -23.35 -6.47
C LYS A 68 -14.77 -22.58 -5.16
N VAL A 69 -13.85 -21.64 -4.90
CA VAL A 69 -13.88 -20.81 -3.68
C VAL A 69 -15.18 -20.01 -3.56
N LEU A 70 -15.65 -19.41 -4.65
CA LEU A 70 -16.91 -18.67 -4.67
C LEU A 70 -18.13 -19.57 -4.44
N THR A 71 -18.13 -20.79 -4.99
CA THR A 71 -19.22 -21.75 -4.77
C THR A 71 -19.23 -22.31 -3.35
N GLU A 72 -18.06 -22.59 -2.77
CA GLU A 72 -17.94 -23.08 -1.39
C GLU A 72 -18.38 -22.02 -0.37
N ASN A 73 -18.11 -20.74 -0.67
CA ASN A 73 -18.48 -19.61 0.19
C ASN A 73 -19.79 -18.90 -0.25
N ARG A 74 -20.66 -19.60 -1.00
CA ARG A 74 -21.87 -18.98 -1.56
C ARG A 74 -22.78 -18.37 -0.49
N ALA A 75 -22.96 -19.06 0.64
CA ALA A 75 -23.78 -18.57 1.74
C ALA A 75 -23.25 -17.24 2.33
N LYS A 76 -21.93 -17.11 2.47
CA LYS A 76 -21.29 -15.87 2.94
C LYS A 76 -21.45 -14.74 1.93
N LEU A 77 -21.34 -15.03 0.63
CA LEU A 77 -21.60 -14.03 -0.42
C LEU A 77 -23.06 -13.55 -0.37
N ASP A 78 -24.02 -14.45 -0.19
CA ASP A 78 -25.43 -14.07 -0.10
C ASP A 78 -25.69 -13.20 1.16
N GLN A 79 -24.96 -13.43 2.26
CA GLN A 79 -25.00 -12.55 3.45
C GLN A 79 -24.42 -11.16 3.17
N VAL A 80 -23.24 -11.07 2.54
CA VAL A 80 -22.64 -9.79 2.13
C VAL A 80 -23.60 -9.01 1.24
N VAL A 81 -24.26 -9.67 0.28
CA VAL A 81 -25.21 -9.02 -0.63
C VAL A 81 -26.41 -8.42 0.13
N ARG A 82 -26.92 -9.09 1.16
CA ARG A 82 -28.03 -8.55 1.98
C ARG A 82 -27.61 -7.27 2.68
N VAL A 83 -26.44 -7.26 3.32
CA VAL A 83 -25.93 -6.08 4.02
C VAL A 83 -25.69 -4.92 3.05
N VAL A 84 -25.09 -5.17 1.87
CA VAL A 84 -24.90 -4.11 0.86
C VAL A 84 -26.23 -3.56 0.34
N LEU A 85 -27.29 -4.38 0.27
CA LEU A 85 -28.62 -3.91 -0.12
C LEU A 85 -29.26 -2.98 0.92
N GLU A 86 -28.86 -3.09 2.19
CA GLU A 86 -29.39 -2.28 3.30
C GLU A 86 -28.58 -0.98 3.50
N GLU A 87 -27.26 -1.07 3.50
CA GLU A 87 -26.37 0.05 3.87
C GLU A 87 -25.66 0.72 2.67
N GLU A 88 -25.85 0.21 1.45
CA GLU A 88 -25.22 0.64 0.18
C GLU A 88 -23.68 0.54 0.12
N THR A 89 -22.99 0.59 1.25
CA THR A 89 -21.53 0.52 1.40
C THR A 89 -21.17 -0.24 2.67
N ILE A 90 -20.13 -1.09 2.61
CA ILE A 90 -19.60 -1.81 3.76
C ILE A 90 -18.11 -1.48 3.89
N GLU A 91 -17.65 -1.16 5.10
CA GLU A 91 -16.23 -0.92 5.39
C GLU A 91 -15.45 -2.23 5.58
N GLY A 92 -14.12 -2.17 5.39
CA GLY A 92 -13.27 -3.36 5.35
C GLY A 92 -13.24 -4.17 6.66
N GLU A 93 -13.35 -3.52 7.81
CA GLU A 93 -13.39 -4.19 9.11
C GLU A 93 -14.70 -4.97 9.29
N ASP A 94 -15.83 -4.37 8.93
CA ASP A 94 -17.14 -5.00 9.06
C ASP A 94 -17.36 -6.12 8.04
N LEU A 95 -16.80 -5.97 6.83
CA LEU A 95 -16.76 -7.06 5.86
C LEU A 95 -15.99 -8.27 6.41
N ASN A 96 -14.84 -8.06 7.05
CA ASN A 96 -14.06 -9.16 7.63
C ASN A 96 -14.83 -9.87 8.74
N LYS A 97 -15.47 -9.12 9.65
CA LYS A 97 -16.34 -9.70 10.69
C LYS A 97 -17.44 -10.56 10.06
N LEU A 98 -18.10 -10.06 9.01
CA LEU A 98 -19.14 -10.79 8.29
C LEU A 98 -18.64 -12.07 7.61
N LEU A 99 -17.40 -12.07 7.12
CA LEU A 99 -16.77 -13.24 6.49
C LEU A 99 -16.29 -14.28 7.50
N GLU A 100 -15.97 -13.87 8.74
CA GLU A 100 -15.54 -14.76 9.83
C GLU A 100 -16.71 -15.41 10.56
N SER A 101 -17.86 -14.73 10.65
CA SER A 101 -19.08 -15.26 11.26
C SER A 101 -19.64 -16.50 10.51
N PRO A 102 -20.25 -17.45 11.23
CA PRO A 102 -20.95 -18.57 10.60
C PRO A 102 -22.19 -18.05 9.83
N PRO A 103 -22.52 -18.65 8.67
CA PRO A 103 -23.65 -18.21 7.87
C PRO A 103 -24.96 -18.34 8.65
N GLY A 104 -25.62 -17.20 8.88
CA GLY A 104 -26.91 -17.13 9.61
C GLY A 104 -26.85 -16.38 10.93
N GLU A 105 -25.67 -16.05 11.45
CA GLU A 105 -25.52 -14.98 12.44
C GLU A 105 -25.39 -13.67 11.68
N GLU A 106 -26.53 -12.99 11.50
CA GLU A 106 -26.51 -11.55 11.25
C GLU A 106 -25.68 -10.95 12.38
N PRO A 107 -24.62 -10.17 12.09
CA PRO A 107 -24.02 -9.36 13.14
C PRO A 107 -25.15 -8.48 13.62
N VAL A 108 -25.61 -8.76 14.84
CA VAL A 108 -26.47 -7.86 15.57
C VAL A 108 -25.74 -6.52 15.47
N ALA A 109 -26.39 -5.56 14.83
CA ALA A 109 -26.01 -4.17 14.92
C ALA A 109 -26.06 -3.82 16.42
N GLU A 110 -24.97 -4.11 17.11
CA GLU A 110 -24.69 -3.60 18.43
C GLU A 110 -24.46 -2.12 18.21
N GLU A 111 -25.56 -1.39 18.38
CA GLU A 111 -25.62 0.03 18.57
C GLU A 111 -24.67 0.82 17.66
N ALA A 112 -25.26 1.34 16.58
CA ALA A 112 -25.14 2.77 16.32
C ALA A 112 -25.65 3.53 17.56
N ALA A 113 -24.86 3.50 18.64
CA ALA A 113 -24.80 4.54 19.64
C ALA A 113 -24.26 5.74 18.88
N ALA A 114 -25.18 6.43 18.21
CA ALA A 114 -25.06 7.83 17.90
C ALA A 114 -24.35 8.50 19.09
N PRO A 115 -23.25 9.25 18.89
CA PRO A 115 -22.80 10.13 19.94
C PRO A 115 -23.96 11.07 20.21
N ALA A 116 -24.62 10.86 21.37
CA ALA A 116 -25.73 11.67 21.81
C ALA A 116 -25.33 13.16 21.72
N PRO A 117 -26.23 14.04 21.27
CA PRO A 117 -25.93 15.44 21.04
C PRO A 117 -25.34 16.07 22.31
N GLN A 118 -24.13 16.62 22.16
CA GLN A 118 -23.47 17.41 23.19
C GLN A 118 -24.45 18.47 23.67
N GLN A 119 -24.82 18.42 24.94
CA GLN A 119 -25.61 19.46 25.57
C GLN A 119 -24.84 20.78 25.48
N PRO A 120 -25.47 21.89 25.07
CA PRO A 120 -24.81 23.18 25.03
C PRO A 120 -24.62 23.68 26.47
N GLU A 121 -23.36 23.76 26.92
CA GLU A 121 -23.03 24.52 28.13
C GLU A 121 -23.25 26.01 27.84
N GLU A 122 -24.31 26.57 28.43
CA GLU A 122 -24.57 28.01 28.49
C GLU A 122 -23.97 28.65 29.76
N PRO A 123 -23.71 29.97 29.73
CA PRO A 123 -22.47 30.58 30.21
C PRO A 123 -22.59 31.22 31.59
N GLN A 124 -21.47 31.35 32.31
CA GLN A 124 -21.34 32.24 33.48
C GLN A 124 -19.93 32.90 33.53
N PRO A 125 -19.83 34.12 34.10
CA PRO A 125 -19.48 35.31 33.34
C PRO A 125 -18.03 35.79 33.50
N GLU A 126 -17.57 36.58 32.51
CA GLU A 126 -16.37 37.42 32.61
C GLU A 126 -16.47 38.44 33.76
N PRO A 127 -15.30 38.85 34.30
CA PRO A 127 -14.97 40.25 34.12
C PRO A 127 -13.58 40.41 33.48
N GLU A 128 -13.63 40.85 32.23
CA GLU A 128 -12.85 41.93 31.62
C GLU A 128 -11.83 42.64 32.53
N ALA A 129 -10.54 42.53 32.17
CA ALA A 129 -9.70 43.66 31.73
C ALA A 129 -8.21 43.39 31.97
N ALA A 130 -7.47 43.23 30.88
CA ALA A 130 -6.02 43.47 30.85
C ALA A 130 -5.72 44.95 31.19
N PRO A 131 -4.48 45.30 31.57
CA PRO A 131 -3.57 45.67 30.48
C PRO A 131 -2.14 45.15 30.62
N GLU A 132 -1.46 45.31 29.49
CA GLU A 132 -0.13 44.92 29.08
C GLU A 132 1.04 45.37 29.97
N GLN A 133 2.04 44.47 30.10
CA GLN A 133 3.51 44.64 30.00
C GLN A 133 4.22 45.67 30.93
N PRO A 134 5.50 45.46 31.38
CA PRO A 134 6.60 44.94 30.55
C PRO A 134 7.61 43.98 31.23
N VAL A 135 8.35 43.27 30.38
CA VAL A 135 9.54 42.48 30.72
C VAL A 135 10.72 43.40 31.10
N PRO A 136 11.53 43.01 32.09
CA PRO A 136 12.95 43.33 32.04
C PRO A 136 13.87 42.09 32.18
N LYS A 137 14.88 42.11 31.30
CA LYS A 137 16.09 41.25 31.25
C LYS A 137 17.03 41.62 32.43
N VAL A 138 18.05 40.89 32.88
CA VAL A 138 19.23 40.29 32.21
C VAL A 138 20.01 39.44 33.24
N GLY A 139 20.73 38.40 32.78
CA GLY A 139 21.96 37.92 33.44
C GLY A 139 22.63 36.78 32.65
N LYS A 140 23.71 37.06 31.91
CA LYS A 140 24.41 36.14 30.97
C LYS A 140 25.39 35.20 31.70
N PRO A 141 25.67 34.02 31.12
CA PRO A 141 27.04 33.55 30.92
C PRO A 141 27.26 33.39 29.40
N GLY A 142 28.09 34.16 28.71
CA GLY A 142 29.52 34.31 28.98
C GLY A 142 30.31 33.52 27.94
N LEU A 143 30.08 33.76 26.64
CA LEU A 143 30.97 33.33 25.57
C LEU A 143 32.13 34.33 25.53
N ALA A 144 33.25 33.97 26.16
CA ALA A 144 34.51 34.70 26.06
C ALA A 144 35.33 34.12 24.90
N TRP A 145 35.44 34.95 23.87
CA TRP A 145 36.57 35.07 22.97
C TRP A 145 37.89 35.08 23.76
N GLU A 146 38.91 34.34 23.31
CA GLU A 146 40.31 34.80 23.40
C GLU A 146 41.20 33.99 22.45
N THR A 147 41.80 34.72 21.53
CA THR A 147 42.93 34.33 20.71
C THR A 147 44.19 34.28 21.57
N GLN A 148 44.96 33.20 21.50
CA GLN A 148 46.39 33.29 21.83
C GLN A 148 47.24 32.38 20.95
N THR A 149 47.81 33.01 19.94
CA THR A 149 49.08 32.63 19.32
C THR A 149 50.18 32.62 20.38
N HIS A 150 50.91 31.52 20.52
CA HIS A 150 52.33 31.58 20.86
C HIS A 150 53.07 30.37 20.30
N ALA A 151 53.95 30.63 19.33
CA ALA A 151 55.03 29.74 18.95
C ALA A 151 56.14 29.82 20.01
N PRO A 152 56.82 28.71 20.34
CA PRO A 152 58.20 28.79 20.81
C PRO A 152 59.14 28.70 19.59
N ALA A 153 59.97 29.73 19.47
CA ALA A 153 61.11 29.78 18.58
C ALA A 153 62.16 28.74 18.98
N ASP A 154 62.82 28.15 17.98
CA ASP A 154 64.19 27.67 18.10
C ASP A 154 65.09 28.83 18.58
N PRO A 155 66.01 28.56 19.51
CA PRO A 155 67.40 28.81 19.19
C PRO A 155 68.37 27.73 19.72
N ASP A 156 69.47 27.57 18.97
CA ASP A 156 70.80 27.07 19.37
C ASP A 156 70.91 25.66 19.99
N GLU A 157 71.50 24.69 19.29
CA GLU A 157 72.95 24.46 19.16
C GLU A 157 73.50 23.54 20.25
N SER A 158 73.75 22.27 19.88
CA SER A 158 74.87 21.40 20.31
C SER A 158 74.85 20.10 19.50
#